data_AF-A0A7K1C3E2-F1
#
_entry.id   AF-A0A7K1C3E2-F1
#
_cell.length_a   1.000
_cell.length_b   1.000
_cell.length_c   1.000
_cell.angle_alpha   90.00
_cell.angle_beta   90.00
_cell.angle_gamma   90.00
#
_symmetry.space_group_name_H-M   'P 1'
#
loop_
_entity.id
_entity.type
_entity.pdbx_description
1 polymer ?
#
loop_
_entity_poly.entity_id
_entity_poly.type
_entity_poly.pdbx_seq_one_letter_code
_entity_poly.pdbx_strand_id
1 'polypeptide(L)'
;CLVILAVTRELVSTFRALRSRKVAGLTALAGVLIFINWLFYIIASLTGHVVEASLGYFINPLVTVLLGVIVLGEKLRPLQWAALGFAAVAVVILVVGYGQFPWLAFVLAGSFGVYGLVKNRVGSRLSSTASLTLETAWLLPVAIAILVWESVSGTLAAGSDPGFFFLLALAGPITAIPLLLFGAAARRVPLAWMGFMQYVSPTIQLLVGVLVLSEPMPLQRLLGFVMVWVGLVVLAIDVIRAERRPISQ
;
A
#
# COMPACT_ATOMS: atom_id res chain seq x y z
N CYS A 1 -18.09 -0.12 5.10
CA CYS A 1 -18.22 0.99 4.14
C CYS A 1 -19.67 1.40 3.87
N LEU A 2 -20.55 0.49 3.44
CA LEU A 2 -21.96 0.82 3.13
C LEU A 2 -22.72 1.45 4.30
N VAL A 3 -22.57 0.90 5.51
CA VAL A 3 -23.18 1.47 6.73
C VAL A 3 -22.72 2.92 6.94
N ILE A 4 -21.43 3.19 6.77
CA ILE A 4 -20.87 4.54 6.93
C ILE A 4 -21.47 5.49 5.89
N LEU A 5 -21.54 5.08 4.61
CA LEU A 5 -22.17 5.88 3.55
C LEU A 5 -23.66 6.10 3.78
N ALA A 6 -24.36 5.14 4.40
CA ALA A 6 -25.77 5.26 4.73
C ALA A 6 -25.95 6.31 5.83
N VAL A 7 -25.14 6.25 6.88
CA VAL A 7 -25.15 7.21 8.00
C VAL A 7 -24.74 8.62 7.54
N THR A 8 -23.74 8.74 6.65
CA THR A 8 -23.32 10.03 6.08
C THR A 8 -24.20 10.51 4.94
N ARG A 9 -25.23 9.75 4.55
CA ARG A 9 -26.14 10.02 3.42
C ARG A 9 -25.43 10.20 2.07
N GLU A 10 -24.24 9.65 1.91
CA GLU A 10 -23.43 9.68 0.67
C GLU A 10 -23.68 8.47 -0.25
N LEU A 11 -24.56 7.54 0.14
CA LEU A 11 -24.73 6.26 -0.56
C LEU A 11 -25.21 6.45 -2.01
N VAL A 12 -26.28 7.23 -2.22
CA VAL A 12 -26.82 7.49 -3.55
C VAL A 12 -25.87 8.33 -4.41
N SER A 13 -25.21 9.34 -3.83
CA SER A 13 -24.26 10.18 -4.56
C SER A 13 -23.02 9.39 -5.00
N THR A 14 -22.55 8.47 -4.17
CA THR A 14 -21.42 7.56 -4.47
C THR A 14 -21.70 6.71 -5.70
N PHE A 15 -22.83 5.97 -5.72
CA PHE A 15 -23.16 5.14 -6.88
C PHE A 15 -23.54 5.96 -8.12
N ARG A 16 -24.11 7.17 -7.95
CA ARG A 16 -24.35 8.08 -9.07
C ARG A 16 -23.05 8.52 -9.76
N ALA A 17 -21.95 8.61 -9.03
CA ALA A 17 -20.65 8.98 -9.59
C ALA A 17 -20.13 7.98 -10.63
N LEU A 18 -20.60 6.72 -10.60
CA LEU A 18 -20.27 5.71 -11.62
C LEU A 18 -20.80 6.06 -13.02
N ARG A 19 -21.76 7.00 -13.14
CA ARG A 19 -22.20 7.50 -14.45
C ARG A 19 -21.07 8.22 -15.21
N SER A 20 -20.07 8.74 -14.50
CA SER A 20 -18.86 9.27 -15.13
C SER A 20 -17.92 8.13 -15.48
N ARG A 21 -17.72 7.90 -16.79
CA ARG A 21 -16.75 6.89 -17.29
C ARG A 21 -15.36 7.07 -16.70
N LYS A 22 -14.94 8.33 -16.46
CA LYS A 22 -13.65 8.65 -15.83
C LYS A 22 -13.60 8.19 -14.37
N VAL A 23 -14.64 8.45 -13.58
CA VAL A 23 -14.70 8.01 -12.17
C VAL A 23 -14.75 6.48 -12.11
N ALA A 24 -15.61 5.86 -12.92
CA ALA A 24 -15.73 4.40 -13.00
C ALA A 24 -14.39 3.73 -13.37
N GLY A 25 -13.70 4.23 -14.40
CA GLY A 25 -12.40 3.70 -14.81
C GLY A 25 -11.30 3.89 -13.75
N LEU A 26 -11.25 5.05 -13.11
CA LEU A 26 -10.27 5.31 -12.05
C LEU A 26 -10.53 4.48 -10.79
N THR A 27 -11.78 4.30 -10.37
CA THR A 27 -12.10 3.47 -9.18
C THR A 27 -11.94 1.97 -9.47
N ALA A 28 -12.20 1.52 -10.70
CA ALA A 28 -11.90 0.15 -11.12
C ALA A 28 -10.39 -0.12 -11.11
N LEU A 29 -9.60 0.79 -11.71
CA LEU A 29 -8.14 0.70 -11.69
C LEU A 29 -7.58 0.72 -10.27
N ALA A 30 -8.06 1.63 -9.41
CA ALA A 30 -7.68 1.67 -8.01
C ALA A 30 -8.02 0.36 -7.28
N GLY A 31 -9.20 -0.22 -7.54
CA GLY A 31 -9.61 -1.52 -7.01
C GLY A 31 -8.67 -2.65 -7.43
N VAL A 32 -8.30 -2.71 -8.71
CA VAL A 32 -7.33 -3.71 -9.21
C VAL A 32 -5.95 -3.52 -8.58
N LEU A 33 -5.46 -2.29 -8.48
CA LEU A 33 -4.14 -2.00 -7.91
C LEU A 33 -4.05 -2.37 -6.43
N ILE A 34 -5.07 -2.03 -5.64
CA ILE A 34 -5.08 -2.39 -4.21
C ILE A 34 -5.27 -3.90 -4.02
N PHE A 35 -6.05 -4.57 -4.88
CA PHE A 35 -6.18 -6.03 -4.88
C PHE A 35 -4.84 -6.71 -5.18
N ILE A 36 -4.12 -6.26 -6.22
CA ILE A 36 -2.76 -6.74 -6.53
C ILE A 36 -1.86 -6.53 -5.30
N ASN A 37 -1.87 -5.35 -4.70
CA ASN A 37 -1.04 -5.07 -3.54
C ASN A 37 -1.30 -6.08 -2.39
N TRP A 38 -2.58 -6.29 -2.04
CA TRP A 38 -2.94 -7.21 -0.96
C TRP A 38 -2.66 -8.67 -1.30
N LEU A 39 -2.93 -9.07 -2.55
CA LEU A 39 -2.65 -10.43 -3.01
C LEU A 39 -1.16 -10.76 -2.89
N PHE A 40 -0.29 -9.87 -3.40
CA PHE A 40 1.16 -10.09 -3.32
C PHE A 40 1.69 -9.97 -1.89
N TYR A 41 1.07 -9.18 -1.02
CA TYR A 41 1.38 -9.18 0.40
C TYR A 41 1.03 -10.52 1.06
N ILE A 42 -0.13 -11.08 0.76
CA ILE A 42 -0.54 -12.41 1.25
C ILE A 42 0.42 -13.48 0.73
N ILE A 43 0.76 -13.45 -0.58
CA ILE A 43 1.73 -14.38 -1.17
C ILE A 43 3.07 -14.27 -0.45
N ALA A 44 3.58 -13.06 -0.22
CA ALA A 44 4.84 -12.86 0.50
C ALA A 44 4.78 -13.43 1.92
N SER A 45 3.67 -13.21 2.63
CA SER A 45 3.45 -13.73 3.98
C SER A 45 3.40 -15.26 4.03
N LEU A 46 2.71 -15.88 3.08
CA LEU A 46 2.54 -17.33 3.03
C LEU A 46 3.77 -18.07 2.51
N THR A 47 4.67 -17.38 1.80
CA THR A 47 5.87 -17.99 1.20
C THR A 47 7.16 -17.66 1.94
N GLY A 48 7.10 -17.01 3.11
CA GLY A 48 8.28 -16.66 3.90
C GLY A 48 9.12 -15.53 3.31
N HIS A 49 8.46 -14.56 2.66
CA HIS A 49 9.08 -13.36 2.08
C HIS A 49 8.53 -12.08 2.73
N VAL A 50 8.13 -12.12 4.00
CA VAL A 50 7.63 -10.95 4.76
C VAL A 50 8.69 -9.85 4.81
N VAL A 51 9.96 -10.23 4.91
CA VAL A 51 11.02 -9.21 4.92
C VAL A 51 11.16 -8.54 3.56
N GLU A 52 10.95 -9.24 2.44
CA GLU A 52 10.91 -8.60 1.12
C GLU A 52 9.68 -7.70 0.97
N ALA A 53 8.53 -8.10 1.51
CA ALA A 53 7.34 -7.23 1.53
C ALA A 53 7.60 -5.93 2.31
N SER A 54 8.24 -6.02 3.48
CA SER A 54 8.61 -4.84 4.27
C SER A 54 9.53 -3.89 3.51
N LEU A 55 10.48 -4.42 2.73
CA LEU A 55 11.36 -3.64 1.85
C LEU A 55 10.55 -2.84 0.82
N GLY A 56 9.55 -3.47 0.20
CA GLY A 56 8.64 -2.80 -0.74
C GLY A 56 7.94 -1.60 -0.12
N TYR A 57 7.42 -1.77 1.10
CA TYR A 57 6.78 -0.69 1.84
C TYR A 57 7.76 0.40 2.30
N PHE A 58 9.03 0.07 2.58
CA PHE A 58 10.06 1.09 2.82
C PHE A 58 10.39 1.88 1.54
N ILE A 59 10.34 1.26 0.37
CA ILE A 59 10.66 1.92 -0.92
C ILE A 59 9.49 2.78 -1.45
N ASN A 60 8.26 2.58 -0.97
CA ASN A 60 7.05 3.31 -1.40
C ASN A 60 7.21 4.83 -1.59
N PRO A 61 7.79 5.59 -0.64
CA PRO A 61 7.94 7.03 -0.78
C PRO A 61 8.80 7.40 -1.99
N LEU A 62 9.84 6.62 -2.27
CA LEU A 62 10.75 6.84 -3.40
C LEU A 62 10.04 6.56 -4.73
N VAL A 63 9.24 5.49 -4.80
CA VAL A 63 8.41 5.20 -5.98
C VAL A 63 7.37 6.29 -6.21
N THR A 64 6.78 6.82 -5.14
CA THR A 64 5.81 7.92 -5.23
C THR A 64 6.47 9.19 -5.78
N VAL A 65 7.68 9.53 -5.30
CA VAL A 65 8.48 10.65 -5.83
C VAL A 65 8.81 10.43 -7.31
N LEU A 66 9.25 9.22 -7.69
CA LEU A 66 9.56 8.89 -9.08
C LEU A 66 8.32 9.02 -9.99
N LEU A 67 7.15 8.58 -9.53
CA LEU A 67 5.88 8.75 -10.25
C LEU A 67 5.46 10.22 -10.36
N GLY A 68 5.73 11.05 -9.35
CA GLY A 68 5.51 12.50 -9.40
C GLY A 68 6.31 13.14 -10.53
N VAL A 69 7.56 12.73 -10.73
CA VAL A 69 8.41 13.22 -11.84
C VAL A 69 7.88 12.75 -13.18
N ILE A 70 7.70 11.43 -13.34
CA ILE A 70 7.37 10.83 -14.64
C ILE A 70 5.97 11.25 -15.11
N VAL A 71 5.01 11.34 -14.20
CA VAL A 71 3.60 11.53 -14.55
C VAL A 71 3.11 12.95 -14.30
N LEU A 72 3.59 13.63 -13.26
CA LEU A 72 3.19 15.01 -12.93
C LEU A 72 4.20 16.05 -13.46
N GLY A 73 5.37 15.62 -13.94
CA GLY A 73 6.40 16.53 -14.47
C GLY A 73 7.13 17.32 -13.38
N GLU A 74 7.09 16.84 -12.14
CA GLU A 74 7.76 17.50 -11.02
C GLU A 74 9.28 17.46 -11.17
N LYS A 75 9.96 18.55 -10.78
CA LYS A 75 11.42 18.61 -10.78
C LYS A 75 11.97 18.10 -9.46
N LEU A 76 12.84 17.10 -9.53
CA LEU A 76 13.51 16.56 -8.34
C LEU A 76 14.49 17.54 -7.74
N ARG A 77 14.48 17.59 -6.40
CA ARG A 77 15.49 18.28 -5.61
C ARG A 77 16.76 17.42 -5.53
N PRO A 78 17.95 18.02 -5.32
CA PRO A 78 19.20 17.26 -5.23
C PRO A 78 19.17 16.14 -4.18
N LEU A 79 18.51 16.35 -3.04
CA LEU A 79 18.38 15.33 -2.00
C LEU A 79 17.46 14.18 -2.42
N GLN A 80 16.41 14.44 -3.22
CA GLN A 80 15.54 13.39 -3.76
C GLN A 80 16.28 12.53 -4.79
N TRP A 81 17.15 13.14 -5.60
CA TRP A 81 18.06 12.41 -6.48
C TRP A 81 19.04 11.53 -5.70
N ALA A 82 19.62 12.06 -4.61
CA ALA A 82 20.49 11.28 -3.74
C ALA A 82 19.74 10.09 -3.11
N ALA A 83 18.52 10.31 -2.63
CA ALA A 83 17.68 9.25 -2.05
C ALA A 83 17.35 8.13 -3.06
N LEU A 84 17.02 8.50 -4.30
CA LEU A 84 16.84 7.53 -5.39
C LEU A 84 18.14 6.78 -5.72
N GLY A 85 19.28 7.46 -5.69
CA GLY A 85 20.59 6.85 -5.86
C GLY A 85 20.90 5.79 -4.81
N PHE A 86 20.66 6.07 -3.53
CA PHE A 86 20.81 5.09 -2.45
C PHE A 86 19.90 3.87 -2.63
N ALA A 87 18.66 4.07 -3.05
CA ALA A 87 17.75 2.98 -3.34
C ALA A 87 18.19 2.14 -4.55
N ALA A 88 18.71 2.78 -5.60
CA ALA A 88 19.28 2.05 -6.75
C ALA A 88 20.49 1.20 -6.33
N VAL A 89 21.39 1.75 -5.51
CA VAL A 89 22.52 1.00 -4.95
C VAL A 89 22.05 -0.16 -4.07
N ALA A 90 21.02 0.05 -3.25
CA ALA A 90 20.43 -1.02 -2.44
C ALA A 90 19.93 -2.18 -3.31
N VAL A 91 19.23 -1.89 -4.40
CA VAL A 91 18.74 -2.89 -5.35
C VAL A 91 19.91 -3.64 -5.99
N VAL A 92 20.98 -2.94 -6.41
CA VAL A 92 22.18 -3.58 -6.97
C VAL A 92 22.83 -4.51 -5.96
N ILE A 93 22.99 -4.09 -4.69
CA ILE A 93 23.55 -4.93 -3.62
C ILE A 93 22.70 -6.18 -3.42
N LEU A 94 21.38 -6.06 -3.42
CA LEU A 94 20.47 -7.20 -3.27
C LEU A 94 20.57 -8.14 -4.48
N VAL A 95 20.50 -7.62 -5.70
CA VAL A 95 20.52 -8.46 -6.91
C VAL A 95 21.86 -9.17 -7.08
N VAL A 96 22.97 -8.45 -6.95
CA VAL A 96 24.31 -8.99 -7.19
C VAL A 96 24.81 -9.79 -5.99
N GLY A 97 24.57 -9.29 -4.78
CA GLY A 97 25.11 -9.87 -3.55
C GLY A 97 24.26 -10.99 -2.96
N TYR A 98 22.92 -10.88 -3.03
CA TYR A 98 22.00 -11.90 -2.54
C TYR A 98 21.53 -12.86 -3.66
N GLY A 99 21.77 -12.51 -4.94
CA GLY A 99 21.46 -13.36 -6.09
C GLY A 99 19.97 -13.46 -6.42
N GLN A 100 19.13 -12.68 -5.73
CA GLN A 100 17.68 -12.65 -5.96
C GLN A 100 17.20 -11.21 -6.17
N PHE A 101 16.41 -11.04 -7.23
CA PHE A 101 15.75 -9.77 -7.51
C PHE A 101 14.50 -9.63 -6.63
N PRO A 102 14.34 -8.53 -5.87
CA PRO A 102 13.25 -8.38 -4.90
C PRO A 102 11.93 -7.98 -5.58
N TRP A 103 11.41 -8.86 -6.42
CA TRP A 103 10.26 -8.60 -7.27
C TRP A 103 8.96 -8.35 -6.48
N LEU A 104 8.76 -8.98 -5.32
CA LEU A 104 7.60 -8.71 -4.45
C LEU A 104 7.65 -7.27 -3.93
N ALA A 105 8.85 -6.80 -3.53
CA ALA A 105 9.04 -5.43 -3.10
C ALA A 105 8.65 -4.43 -4.20
N PHE A 106 9.05 -4.68 -5.44
CA PHE A 106 8.72 -3.82 -6.58
C PHE A 106 7.23 -3.87 -6.96
N VAL A 107 6.59 -5.05 -6.93
CA VAL A 107 5.15 -5.16 -7.19
C VAL A 107 4.36 -4.43 -6.12
N LEU A 108 4.72 -4.59 -4.85
CA LEU A 108 4.08 -3.89 -3.74
C LEU A 108 4.29 -2.38 -3.84
N ALA A 109 5.52 -1.94 -4.08
CA ALA A 109 5.84 -0.52 -4.17
C ALA A 109 5.19 0.16 -5.39
N GLY A 110 5.24 -0.49 -6.54
CA GLY A 110 4.64 -0.02 -7.80
C GLY A 110 3.12 0.03 -7.73
N SER A 111 2.47 -1.06 -7.28
CA SER A 111 1.01 -1.10 -7.15
C SER A 111 0.50 -0.03 -6.19
N PHE A 112 1.16 0.15 -5.04
CA PHE A 112 0.77 1.16 -4.06
C PHE A 112 1.06 2.59 -4.53
N GLY A 113 2.21 2.84 -5.15
CA GLY A 113 2.56 4.15 -5.70
C GLY A 113 1.59 4.60 -6.79
N VAL A 114 1.27 3.71 -7.74
CA VAL A 114 0.29 4.00 -8.80
C VAL A 114 -1.11 4.15 -8.20
N TYR A 115 -1.48 3.32 -7.22
CA TYR A 115 -2.74 3.47 -6.48
C TYR A 115 -2.83 4.86 -5.84
N GLY A 116 -1.78 5.34 -5.17
CA GLY A 116 -1.71 6.68 -4.59
C GLY A 116 -1.93 7.79 -5.62
N LEU A 117 -1.33 7.66 -6.81
CA LEU A 117 -1.54 8.60 -7.92
C LEU A 117 -3.00 8.58 -8.42
N VAL A 118 -3.61 7.39 -8.56
CA VAL A 118 -5.03 7.27 -8.93
C VAL A 118 -5.92 7.89 -7.86
N LYS A 119 -5.64 7.65 -6.58
CA LYS A 119 -6.38 8.21 -5.44
C LYS A 119 -6.28 9.73 -5.39
N ASN A 120 -5.11 10.30 -5.67
CA ASN A 120 -4.95 11.76 -5.80
C ASN A 120 -5.91 12.32 -6.86
N ARG A 121 -6.00 11.68 -8.04
CA ARG A 121 -6.90 12.08 -9.14
C ARG A 121 -8.39 11.90 -8.82
N VAL A 122 -8.75 10.94 -7.97
CA VAL A 122 -10.14 10.63 -7.58
C VAL A 122 -10.58 11.48 -6.37
N GLY A 123 -9.66 11.84 -5.47
CA GLY A 123 -9.95 12.58 -4.24
C GLY A 123 -10.58 13.96 -4.46
N SER A 124 -10.40 14.55 -5.65
CA SER A 124 -11.08 15.80 -6.03
C SER A 124 -12.58 15.61 -6.35
N ARG A 125 -13.08 14.36 -6.40
CA ARG A 125 -14.45 14.02 -6.84
C ARG A 125 -15.22 13.17 -5.83
N LEU A 126 -14.53 12.37 -5.03
CA LEU A 126 -15.15 11.43 -4.09
C LEU A 126 -14.51 11.57 -2.71
N SER A 127 -15.33 11.39 -1.66
CA SER A 127 -14.82 11.18 -0.31
C SER A 127 -13.99 9.89 -0.26
N SER A 128 -13.04 9.79 0.68
CA SER A 128 -12.19 8.60 0.83
C SER A 128 -13.01 7.32 1.02
N THR A 129 -14.10 7.41 1.79
CA THR A 129 -15.05 6.30 2.04
C THR A 129 -15.82 5.94 0.78
N ALA A 130 -16.29 6.92 0.00
CA ALA A 130 -16.99 6.68 -1.26
C ALA A 130 -16.07 5.99 -2.28
N SER A 131 -14.84 6.48 -2.44
CA SER A 131 -13.83 5.88 -3.32
C SER A 131 -13.53 4.43 -2.93
N LEU A 132 -13.23 4.17 -1.66
CA LEU A 132 -12.95 2.82 -1.18
C LEU A 132 -14.15 1.88 -1.38
N THR A 133 -15.38 2.37 -1.20
CA THR A 133 -16.58 1.58 -1.45
C THR A 133 -16.68 1.15 -2.91
N LEU A 134 -16.43 2.07 -3.85
CA LEU A 134 -16.47 1.75 -5.27
C LEU A 134 -15.33 0.80 -5.68
N GLU A 135 -14.13 1.00 -5.15
CA GLU A 135 -12.98 0.09 -5.33
C GLU A 135 -13.33 -1.33 -4.90
N THR A 136 -13.91 -1.51 -3.69
CA THR A 136 -14.36 -2.83 -3.21
C THR A 136 -15.54 -3.38 -4.01
N ALA A 137 -16.46 -2.51 -4.46
CA ALA A 137 -17.61 -2.93 -5.27
C ALA A 137 -17.17 -3.49 -6.63
N TRP A 138 -16.10 -2.97 -7.24
CA TRP A 138 -15.54 -3.52 -8.48
C TRP A 138 -14.90 -4.90 -8.28
N LEU A 139 -14.41 -5.21 -7.09
CA LEU A 139 -13.83 -6.52 -6.77
C LEU A 139 -14.90 -7.56 -6.41
N LEU A 140 -16.11 -7.13 -6.05
CA LEU A 140 -17.19 -8.02 -5.62
C LEU A 140 -17.59 -9.06 -6.70
N PRO A 141 -17.76 -8.71 -8.00
CA PRO A 141 -18.03 -9.71 -9.03
C PRO A 141 -16.93 -10.76 -9.17
N VAL A 142 -15.67 -10.36 -9.02
CA VAL A 142 -14.51 -11.27 -9.07
C VAL A 142 -14.54 -12.21 -7.87
N ALA A 143 -14.80 -11.69 -6.67
CA ALA A 143 -14.93 -12.50 -5.47
C ALA A 143 -16.09 -13.50 -5.59
N ILE A 144 -17.25 -13.08 -6.10
CA ILE A 144 -18.39 -13.98 -6.35
C ILE A 144 -18.02 -15.06 -7.36
N ALA A 145 -17.36 -14.70 -8.47
CA ALA A 145 -16.93 -15.67 -9.48
C ALA A 145 -15.99 -16.74 -8.90
N ILE A 146 -15.03 -16.33 -8.07
CA ILE A 146 -14.13 -17.26 -7.36
C ILE A 146 -14.94 -18.17 -6.42
N LEU A 147 -15.84 -17.61 -5.61
CA LEU A 147 -16.65 -18.40 -4.69
C LEU A 147 -17.55 -19.41 -5.41
N VAL A 148 -18.14 -19.02 -6.55
CA VAL A 148 -18.94 -19.93 -7.39
C VAL A 148 -18.06 -21.02 -7.99
N TRP A 149 -16.87 -20.66 -8.51
CA TRP A 149 -15.92 -21.62 -9.04
C TRP A 149 -15.53 -22.66 -7.99
N GLU A 150 -15.08 -22.21 -6.81
CA GLU A 150 -14.70 -23.06 -5.68
C GLU A 150 -15.86 -23.95 -5.20
N SER A 151 -17.08 -23.41 -5.22
CA SER A 151 -18.30 -24.17 -4.87
C SER A 151 -18.54 -25.32 -5.83
N VAL A 152 -18.39 -25.06 -7.14
CA VAL A 152 -18.61 -26.06 -8.19
C VAL A 152 -17.47 -27.08 -8.26
N SER A 153 -16.22 -26.68 -7.95
CA SER A 153 -15.07 -27.59 -7.89
C SER A 153 -15.02 -28.42 -6.59
N GLY A 154 -15.91 -28.17 -5.63
CA GLY A 154 -15.94 -28.86 -4.34
C GLY A 154 -14.75 -28.53 -3.44
N THR A 155 -13.98 -27.49 -3.77
CA THR A 155 -12.81 -27.02 -3.00
C THR A 155 -13.18 -25.86 -2.07
N LEU A 156 -14.41 -25.37 -2.15
CA LEU A 156 -14.93 -24.38 -1.22
C LEU A 156 -14.80 -24.92 0.20
N ALA A 157 -14.08 -24.19 1.04
CA ALA A 157 -13.97 -24.47 2.48
C ALA A 157 -15.31 -24.32 3.25
N ALA A 158 -16.43 -24.24 2.53
CA ALA A 158 -17.75 -24.03 3.09
C ALA A 158 -18.36 -25.30 3.66
N GLY A 159 -18.35 -25.42 4.99
CA GLY A 159 -19.02 -26.47 5.75
C GLY A 159 -18.08 -27.40 6.52
N SER A 160 -16.76 -27.31 6.31
CA SER A 160 -15.80 -28.24 6.91
C SER A 160 -15.30 -27.83 8.30
N ASP A 161 -15.28 -26.53 8.62
CA ASP A 161 -14.83 -26.02 9.93
C ASP A 161 -15.53 -24.69 10.33
N PRO A 162 -16.40 -24.70 11.35
CA PRO A 162 -16.98 -23.48 11.91
C PRO A 162 -15.92 -22.48 12.42
N GLY A 163 -14.75 -22.95 12.85
CA GLY A 163 -13.63 -22.11 13.29
C GLY A 163 -13.06 -21.25 12.15
N PHE A 164 -12.82 -21.86 10.99
CA PHE A 164 -12.41 -21.14 9.78
C PHE A 164 -13.38 -20.02 9.40
N PHE A 165 -14.70 -20.27 9.42
CA PHE A 165 -15.70 -19.24 9.13
C PHE A 165 -15.70 -18.11 10.15
N PHE A 166 -15.54 -18.44 11.42
CA PHE A 166 -15.45 -17.44 12.48
C PHE A 166 -14.23 -16.52 12.27
N LEU A 167 -13.06 -17.12 11.97
CA LEU A 167 -11.84 -16.36 11.66
C LEU A 167 -11.98 -15.52 10.39
N LEU A 168 -12.58 -16.07 9.34
CA LEU A 168 -12.85 -15.36 8.09
C LEU A 168 -13.80 -14.18 8.31
N ALA A 169 -14.84 -14.36 9.13
CA ALA A 169 -15.76 -13.28 9.51
C ALA A 169 -15.05 -12.20 10.31
N LEU A 170 -14.08 -12.55 11.17
CA LEU A 170 -13.27 -11.60 11.93
C LEU A 170 -12.27 -10.80 11.07
N ALA A 171 -11.86 -11.31 9.91
CA ALA A 171 -10.93 -10.61 9.02
C ALA A 171 -11.46 -9.23 8.59
N GLY A 172 -12.79 -9.12 8.39
CA GLY A 172 -13.46 -7.85 8.07
C GLY A 172 -13.30 -6.80 9.18
N PRO A 173 -13.80 -7.05 10.40
CA PRO A 173 -13.62 -6.16 11.55
C PRO A 173 -12.15 -5.85 11.89
N ILE A 174 -11.27 -6.85 11.90
CA ILE A 174 -9.82 -6.68 12.16
C ILE A 174 -9.19 -5.71 11.16
N THR A 175 -9.68 -5.67 9.92
CA THR A 175 -9.18 -4.73 8.91
C THR A 175 -9.88 -3.38 8.99
N ALA A 176 -11.21 -3.36 9.15
CA ALA A 176 -12.00 -2.15 9.09
C ALA A 176 -11.78 -1.24 10.30
N ILE A 177 -11.65 -1.80 11.51
CA ILE A 177 -11.51 -1.01 12.75
C ILE A 177 -10.23 -0.17 12.73
N PRO A 178 -9.02 -0.72 12.45
CA PRO A 178 -7.80 0.08 12.33
C PRO A 178 -7.89 1.16 11.26
N LEU A 179 -8.53 0.88 10.11
CA LEU A 179 -8.72 1.89 9.07
C LEU A 179 -9.60 3.05 9.53
N LEU A 180 -10.64 2.78 10.33
CA LEU A 180 -11.49 3.82 10.91
C LEU A 180 -10.75 4.65 11.97
N LEU A 181 -9.98 3.98 12.84
CA LEU A 181 -9.13 4.64 13.83
C LEU A 181 -8.06 5.51 13.16
N PHE A 182 -7.42 4.99 12.10
CA PHE A 182 -6.46 5.73 11.28
C PHE A 182 -7.12 6.95 10.62
N GLY A 183 -8.31 6.78 10.01
CA GLY A 183 -9.06 7.89 9.41
C GLY A 183 -9.43 8.97 10.42
N ALA A 184 -9.74 8.60 11.67
CA ALA A 184 -9.99 9.54 12.76
C ALA A 184 -8.70 10.25 13.23
N ALA A 185 -7.59 9.51 13.35
CA ALA A 185 -6.29 10.05 13.75
C ALA A 185 -5.71 11.01 12.69
N ALA A 186 -5.85 10.67 11.40
CA ALA A 186 -5.36 11.48 10.27
C ALA A 186 -5.95 12.90 10.24
N ARG A 187 -7.13 13.12 10.85
CA ARG A 187 -7.75 14.45 10.95
C ARG A 187 -7.24 15.28 12.14
N ARG A 188 -6.55 14.67 13.09
CA ARG A 188 -6.13 15.29 14.37
C ARG A 188 -4.62 15.39 14.53
N VAL A 189 -3.87 14.57 13.79
CA VAL A 189 -2.41 14.46 13.89
C VAL A 189 -1.77 15.25 12.73
N PRO A 190 -0.70 16.04 12.99
CA PRO A 190 0.01 16.73 11.92
C PRO A 190 0.52 15.77 10.84
N LEU A 191 0.48 16.19 9.58
CA LEU A 191 0.82 15.34 8.42
C LEU A 191 2.24 14.75 8.52
N ALA A 192 3.20 15.51 9.07
CA ALA A 192 4.56 15.03 9.30
C ALA A 192 4.60 13.77 10.20
N TRP A 193 3.80 13.75 11.28
CA TRP A 193 3.69 12.59 12.17
C TRP A 193 2.97 11.42 11.51
N MET A 194 1.96 11.70 10.68
CA MET A 194 1.29 10.68 9.86
C MET A 194 2.26 9.99 8.89
N GLY A 195 3.27 10.70 8.39
CA GLY A 195 4.37 10.14 7.61
C GLY A 195 5.22 9.16 8.42
N PHE A 196 5.65 9.54 9.63
CA PHE A 196 6.43 8.65 10.50
C PHE A 196 5.67 7.39 10.90
N MET A 197 4.37 7.52 11.21
CA MET A 197 3.52 6.39 11.59
C MET A 197 3.41 5.33 10.47
N GLN A 198 3.54 5.72 9.20
CA GLN A 198 3.51 4.78 8.09
C GLN A 198 4.74 3.87 8.03
N TYR A 199 5.87 4.24 8.66
CA TYR A 199 7.04 3.37 8.76
C TYR A 199 6.97 2.35 9.90
N VAL A 200 6.01 2.50 10.82
CA VAL A 200 5.81 1.54 11.92
C VAL A 200 5.41 0.17 11.36
N SER A 201 4.48 0.14 10.39
CA SER A 201 4.02 -1.11 9.78
C SER A 201 5.15 -1.92 9.13
N PRO A 202 5.96 -1.38 8.19
CA PRO A 202 7.07 -2.13 7.61
C PRO A 202 8.16 -2.48 8.62
N THR A 203 8.36 -1.68 9.67
CA THR A 203 9.29 -2.02 10.75
C THR A 203 8.80 -3.24 11.53
N ILE A 204 7.52 -3.29 11.88
CA ILE A 204 6.92 -4.47 12.53
C ILE A 204 7.01 -5.68 11.61
N GLN A 205 6.72 -5.54 10.31
CA GLN A 205 6.85 -6.63 9.34
C GLN A 205 8.28 -7.16 9.28
N LEU A 206 9.28 -6.28 9.23
CA LEU A 206 10.69 -6.64 9.26
C LEU A 206 11.04 -7.42 10.55
N LEU A 207 10.64 -6.91 11.71
CA LEU A 207 10.90 -7.56 12.99
C LEU A 207 10.20 -8.92 13.09
N VAL A 208 8.95 -9.05 12.64
CA VAL A 208 8.24 -10.32 12.59
C VAL A 208 8.93 -11.29 11.65
N GLY A 209 9.28 -10.86 10.44
CA GLY A 209 9.99 -11.68 9.47
C GLY A 209 11.32 -12.22 10.01
N VAL A 210 12.12 -11.39 10.67
CA VAL A 210 13.44 -11.79 11.18
C VAL A 210 13.35 -12.53 12.52
N LEU A 211 12.61 -12.02 13.50
CA LEU A 211 12.63 -12.53 14.88
C LEU A 211 11.63 -13.65 15.14
N VAL A 212 10.47 -13.63 14.46
CA VAL A 212 9.39 -14.60 14.70
C VAL A 212 9.41 -15.67 13.62
N LEU A 213 9.51 -15.28 12.35
CA LEU A 213 9.52 -16.19 11.20
C LEU A 213 10.92 -16.70 10.85
N SER A 214 11.96 -16.17 11.49
CA SER A 214 13.36 -16.58 11.31
C SER A 214 13.82 -16.51 9.84
N GLU A 215 13.33 -15.53 9.07
CA GLU A 215 13.76 -15.34 7.68
C GLU A 215 15.25 -15.02 7.59
N PRO A 216 15.99 -15.63 6.64
CA PRO A 216 17.42 -15.37 6.47
C PRO A 216 17.71 -13.90 6.21
N MET A 217 18.61 -13.35 7.03
CA MET A 217 19.14 -11.99 6.93
C MET A 217 20.66 -12.00 6.72
N PRO A 218 21.13 -12.42 5.54
CA PRO A 218 22.55 -12.38 5.24
C PRO A 218 23.02 -10.93 5.11
N LEU A 219 24.33 -10.72 5.24
CA LEU A 219 24.95 -9.41 5.26
C LEU A 219 24.55 -8.53 4.05
N GLN A 220 24.44 -9.12 2.86
CA GLN A 220 24.06 -8.41 1.64
C GLN A 220 22.64 -7.86 1.74
N ARG A 221 21.71 -8.63 2.33
CA ARG A 221 20.32 -8.20 2.56
C ARG A 221 20.26 -7.06 3.58
N LEU A 222 21.04 -7.18 4.66
CA LEU A 222 21.16 -6.13 5.66
C LEU A 222 21.74 -4.83 5.08
N LEU A 223 22.82 -4.92 4.29
CA LEU A 223 23.43 -3.77 3.63
C LEU A 223 22.45 -3.08 2.67
N GLY A 224 21.67 -3.86 1.90
CA GLY A 224 20.60 -3.32 1.06
C GLY A 224 19.56 -2.53 1.87
N PHE A 225 19.10 -3.09 3.00
CA PHE A 225 18.17 -2.40 3.90
C PHE A 225 18.75 -1.10 4.47
N VAL A 226 20.00 -1.12 4.93
CA VAL A 226 20.69 0.07 5.44
C VAL A 226 20.77 1.14 4.35
N MET A 227 21.08 0.78 3.11
CA MET A 227 21.09 1.73 1.99
C MET A 227 19.71 2.34 1.73
N VAL A 228 18.63 1.54 1.77
CA VAL A 228 17.26 2.07 1.66
C VAL A 228 16.95 3.03 2.82
N TRP A 229 17.33 2.69 4.05
CA TRP A 229 17.12 3.55 5.21
C TRP A 229 17.91 4.86 5.12
N VAL A 230 19.15 4.83 4.63
CA VAL A 230 19.92 6.04 4.35
C VAL A 230 19.19 6.89 3.32
N GLY A 231 18.69 6.30 2.23
CA GLY A 231 17.88 6.99 1.24
C GLY A 231 16.61 7.62 1.84
N LEU A 232 15.92 6.90 2.72
CA LEU A 232 14.74 7.39 3.43
C LEU A 232 15.06 8.55 4.38
N VAL A 233 16.16 8.48 5.12
CA VAL A 233 16.62 9.57 5.99
C VAL A 233 16.94 10.81 5.15
N VAL A 234 17.63 10.65 4.02
CA VAL A 234 17.91 11.74 3.08
C VAL A 234 16.61 12.36 2.54
N LEU A 235 15.63 11.54 2.18
CA LEU A 235 14.32 12.00 1.73
C LEU A 235 13.57 12.73 2.85
N ALA A 236 13.59 12.22 4.09
CA ALA A 236 12.95 12.86 5.24
C ALA A 236 13.58 14.24 5.53
N ILE A 237 14.91 14.35 5.44
CA ILE A 237 15.63 15.62 5.59
C ILE A 237 15.21 16.61 4.50
N ASP A 238 15.04 16.16 3.25
CA ASP A 238 14.55 17.01 2.15
C ASP A 238 13.17 17.59 2.47
N VAL A 239 12.23 16.74 2.89
CA VAL A 239 10.86 17.15 3.24
C VAL A 239 10.86 18.15 4.39
N ILE A 240 11.61 17.89 5.47
CA ILE A 240 11.68 18.81 6.62
C ILE A 240 12.31 20.14 6.23
N ARG A 241 13.34 20.14 5.36
CA ARG A 241 13.97 21.38 4.86
C ARG A 241 13.04 22.13 3.90
N ALA A 242 12.21 21.42 3.14
CA ALA A 242 11.20 22.00 2.26
C ALA A 242 10.18 22.84 3.03
N GLU A 243 9.65 22.30 4.11
CA GLU A 243 8.61 22.94 4.93
C GLU A 243 9.14 24.15 5.70
N ARG A 244 10.44 24.16 6.04
CA ARG A 244 11.08 25.25 6.78
C ARG A 244 11.51 26.44 5.93
N ARG A 245 11.52 26.32 4.59
CA ARG A 245 11.74 27.48 3.73
C ARG A 245 10.45 28.29 3.68
N PRO A 246 10.43 29.53 4.18
CA PRO A 246 9.28 30.39 4.00
C PRO A 246 9.03 30.52 2.49
N ILE A 247 7.77 30.51 2.08
CA ILE A 247 7.39 30.95 0.74
C ILE A 247 7.87 32.41 0.65
N SER A 248 9.03 32.63 0.03
CA SER A 248 9.50 33.98 -0.28
C SER A 248 8.66 34.47 -1.45
N GLN A 249 7.60 35.21 -1.10
CA GLN A 249 6.77 36.13 -1.89
C GLN A 249 6.15 35.59 -3.18
#